data_AF-A0A1S3TEZ3-F1
#
_entry.id   AF-A0A1S3TEZ3-F1
#
_cell.length_a   1.000
_cell.length_b   1.000
_cell.length_c   1.000
_cell.angle_alpha   90.00
_cell.angle_beta   90.00
_cell.angle_gamma   90.00
#
_symmetry.space_group_name_H-M   'P 1'
#
loop_
_entity.id
_entity.type
_entity.pdbx_description
1 polymer ?
#
loop_
_entity_poly.entity_id
_entity_poly.type
_entity_poly.pdbx_seq_one_letter_code
_entity_poly.pdbx_strand_id
1 'polypeptide(L)'
;MEAVEGRSSSGYGKPPWVFSGSAWYQLHLVKAEKARAYIPREFKLVEAFGYTLGGFFLASYEDSPVGVFDELVVIAGLVWNRPTSCAYVPTFHYIIFIHKN
;
A
#
# COMPACT_ATOMS: atom_id res chain seq x y z
N MET A 1 -4.73 32.90 -17.82
CA MET A 1 -3.30 32.84 -17.45
C MET A 1 -3.10 31.52 -16.73
N GLU A 2 -2.57 30.51 -17.43
CA GLU A 2 -2.18 29.26 -16.76
C GLU A 2 -0.93 29.53 -15.92
N ALA A 3 -1.05 29.36 -14.61
CA ALA A 3 0.07 29.47 -13.71
C ALA A 3 0.94 28.23 -13.86
N VAL A 4 2.15 28.42 -14.40
CA VAL A 4 3.19 27.38 -14.42
C VAL A 4 3.66 27.20 -12.96
N GLU A 5 3.10 26.20 -12.28
CA GLU A 5 3.53 25.87 -10.92
C GLU A 5 4.92 25.24 -10.97
N GLY A 6 5.87 25.91 -10.31
CA GLY A 6 7.25 25.44 -10.18
C GLY A 6 7.30 24.08 -9.48
N ARG A 7 8.11 23.16 -10.05
CA ARG A 7 8.40 21.84 -9.47
C ARG A 7 8.81 22.01 -8.00
N SER A 8 8.04 21.43 -7.09
CA SER A 8 8.41 21.28 -5.69
C SER A 8 9.67 20.40 -5.57
N SER A 9 10.56 20.78 -4.65
CA SER A 9 11.83 20.09 -4.37
C SER A 9 11.66 18.67 -3.80
N SER A 10 10.43 18.23 -3.52
CA SER A 10 10.07 16.95 -2.91
C SER A 10 9.90 15.79 -3.90
N GLY A 11 10.11 15.99 -5.21
CA GLY A 11 9.86 14.97 -6.24
C GLY A 11 8.37 14.78 -6.57
N TYR A 12 7.49 14.88 -5.57
CA TYR A 12 6.04 14.97 -5.73
C TYR A 12 5.59 16.42 -5.91
N GLY A 13 4.56 16.66 -6.75
CA GLY A 13 3.86 17.94 -6.90
C GLY A 13 3.03 18.35 -5.67
N LYS A 14 2.22 19.41 -5.77
CA LYS A 14 1.32 19.81 -4.68
C LYS A 14 0.13 18.84 -4.53
N PRO A 15 -0.31 18.52 -3.30
CA PRO A 15 -1.50 17.70 -3.08
C PRO A 15 -2.79 18.47 -3.45
N PRO A 16 -3.91 17.78 -3.75
CA PRO A 16 -4.10 16.33 -3.70
C PRO A 16 -3.43 15.60 -4.87
N TRP A 17 -2.76 14.49 -4.56
CA TRP A 17 -2.14 13.64 -5.56
C TRP A 17 -3.17 12.67 -6.13
N VAL A 18 -3.27 12.65 -7.46
CA VAL A 18 -4.16 11.74 -8.18
C VAL A 18 -3.30 10.68 -8.86
N PHE A 19 -3.63 9.42 -8.62
CA PHE A 19 -2.98 8.27 -9.22
C PHE A 19 -4.03 7.50 -10.04
N SER A 20 -3.75 7.23 -11.31
CA SER A 20 -4.65 6.51 -12.21
C SER A 20 -3.97 5.27 -12.79
N GLY A 21 -4.70 4.17 -12.90
CA GLY A 21 -4.15 2.91 -13.39
C GLY A 21 -5.06 1.71 -13.08
N SER A 22 -4.46 0.53 -13.11
CA SER A 22 -5.13 -0.74 -12.76
C SER A 22 -4.49 -1.38 -11.54
N ALA A 23 -5.25 -2.17 -10.80
CA ALA A 23 -4.75 -2.90 -9.64
C ALA A 23 -5.30 -4.32 -9.60
N TRP A 24 -4.44 -5.27 -9.24
CA TRP A 24 -4.80 -6.66 -9.03
C TRP A 24 -4.60 -7.04 -7.57
N TYR A 25 -5.63 -7.60 -6.94
CA TYR A 25 -5.64 -7.97 -5.53
C TYR A 25 -5.65 -9.48 -5.37
N GLN A 26 -4.76 -10.00 -4.52
CA GLN A 26 -4.79 -11.39 -4.09
C GLN A 26 -4.77 -11.46 -2.56
N LEU A 27 -5.92 -11.76 -1.99
CA LEU A 27 -6.08 -11.99 -0.55
C LEU A 27 -5.84 -13.45 -0.20
N HIS A 28 -5.21 -13.71 0.93
CA HIS A 28 -5.04 -15.08 1.43
C HIS A 28 -4.97 -15.11 2.96
N LEU A 29 -5.23 -16.29 3.53
CA LEU A 29 -5.11 -16.51 4.96
C LEU A 29 -3.64 -16.64 5.36
N VAL A 30 -3.22 -15.79 6.28
CA VAL A 30 -1.87 -15.79 6.86
C VAL A 30 -1.99 -16.29 8.29
N LYS A 31 -1.09 -17.18 8.72
CA LYS A 31 -1.05 -17.62 10.12
C LYS A 31 -0.85 -16.42 11.04
N ALA A 32 -1.72 -16.26 12.04
CA ALA A 32 -1.70 -15.12 12.93
C ALA A 32 -0.35 -14.94 13.65
N GLU A 33 0.28 -16.05 14.06
CA GLU A 33 1.62 -16.07 14.65
C GLU A 33 2.66 -15.41 13.73
N LYS A 34 2.61 -15.71 12.42
CA LYS A 34 3.53 -15.12 11.43
C LYS A 34 3.22 -13.65 11.21
N ALA A 35 1.95 -13.29 11.05
CA ALA A 35 1.54 -11.88 10.91
C ALA A 35 1.98 -11.05 12.13
N ARG A 36 1.94 -11.63 13.33
CA ARG A 36 2.29 -10.96 14.59
C ARG A 36 3.76 -10.62 14.74
N ALA A 37 4.65 -11.30 14.02
CA ALA A 37 6.07 -10.93 13.98
C ALA A 37 6.30 -9.58 13.28
N TYR A 38 5.40 -9.18 12.37
CA TYR A 38 5.54 -7.98 11.55
C TYR A 38 4.63 -6.83 11.96
N ILE A 39 3.55 -7.11 12.69
CA ILE A 39 2.59 -6.09 13.12
C ILE A 39 2.95 -5.61 14.54
N PRO A 40 3.13 -4.30 14.76
CA PRO A 40 3.38 -3.72 16.07
C PRO A 40 2.32 -4.11 17.11
N ARG A 41 2.74 -4.25 18.37
CA ARG A 41 1.91 -4.84 19.44
C ARG A 41 0.74 -3.95 19.85
N GLU A 42 0.85 -2.65 19.62
CA GLU A 42 -0.20 -1.65 19.83
C GLU A 42 -1.42 -1.87 18.94
N PHE A 43 -1.25 -2.52 17.79
CA PHE A 43 -2.36 -2.83 16.88
C PHE A 43 -2.95 -4.21 17.16
N LYS A 44 -4.23 -4.23 17.52
CA LYS A 44 -4.98 -5.47 17.74
C LYS A 44 -5.17 -6.21 16.41
N LEU A 45 -4.65 -7.44 16.30
CA LEU A 45 -4.85 -8.30 15.13
C LEU A 45 -6.31 -8.70 15.01
N VAL A 46 -6.85 -8.66 13.79
CA VAL A 46 -8.11 -9.34 13.45
C VAL A 46 -7.75 -10.74 13.00
N GLU A 47 -8.03 -11.72 13.84
CA GLU A 47 -7.76 -13.13 13.58
C GLU A 47 -9.00 -14.00 13.84
N ALA A 48 -9.10 -15.10 13.09
CA ALA A 48 -10.08 -16.15 13.27
C ALA A 48 -9.40 -17.50 13.02
N PHE A 49 -9.63 -18.47 13.90
CA PHE A 49 -9.05 -19.82 13.81
C PHE A 49 -7.51 -19.86 13.70
N GLY A 50 -6.81 -18.88 14.28
CA GLY A 50 -5.35 -18.77 14.21
C GLY A 50 -4.82 -18.20 12.88
N TYR A 51 -5.69 -17.65 12.04
CA TYR A 51 -5.34 -16.98 10.80
C TYR A 51 -5.85 -15.54 10.78
N THR A 52 -5.18 -14.67 10.04
CA THR A 52 -5.64 -13.33 9.68
C THR A 52 -5.76 -13.23 8.16
N LEU A 53 -6.51 -12.24 7.68
CA LEU A 53 -6.58 -11.95 6.25
C LEU A 53 -5.39 -11.06 5.88
N GLY A 54 -4.46 -11.63 5.13
CA GLY A 54 -3.37 -10.90 4.49
C GLY A 54 -3.52 -10.91 2.98
N GLY A 55 -2.46 -10.58 2.27
CA GLY A 55 -2.47 -10.58 0.82
C GLY A 55 -1.39 -9.72 0.23
N PHE A 56 -1.54 -9.44 -1.05
CA PHE A 56 -0.81 -8.38 -1.72
C PHE A 56 -1.69 -7.76 -2.80
N PHE A 57 -1.31 -6.56 -3.24
CA PHE A 57 -1.82 -6.01 -4.49
C PHE A 57 -0.68 -5.53 -5.37
N LEU A 58 -0.87 -5.69 -6.67
CA LEU A 58 -0.02 -5.14 -7.71
C LEU A 58 -0.78 -4.02 -8.39
N ALA A 59 -0.29 -2.79 -8.26
CA ALA A 59 -0.83 -1.64 -8.96
C ALA A 59 0.09 -1.26 -10.12
N SER A 60 -0.51 -0.93 -11.26
CA SER A 60 0.16 -0.41 -12.44
C SER A 60 -0.37 0.99 -12.69
N TYR A 61 0.40 2.00 -12.32
CA TYR A 61 0.03 3.40 -12.49
C TYR A 61 0.44 3.92 -13.85
N GLU A 62 -0.52 4.41 -14.62
CA GLU A 62 -0.33 5.00 -15.95
C GLU A 62 -0.25 6.53 -15.88
N ASP A 63 -0.72 7.12 -14.78
CA ASP A 63 -0.60 8.56 -14.50
C ASP A 63 -0.43 8.80 -13.00
N SER A 64 0.58 9.57 -12.62
CA SER A 64 0.83 9.99 -11.24
C SER A 64 1.77 11.21 -11.16
N PRO A 65 1.83 11.92 -10.01
CA PRO A 65 2.72 13.05 -9.82
C PRO A 65 4.23 12.72 -9.91
N VAL A 66 4.61 11.43 -9.87
CA VAL A 66 5.99 10.95 -9.97
C VAL A 66 6.26 10.14 -11.23
N GLY A 67 5.31 10.14 -12.17
CA GLY A 67 5.39 9.39 -13.42
C GLY A 67 4.77 7.99 -13.34
N VAL A 68 5.04 7.19 -14.36
CA VAL A 68 4.51 5.83 -14.53
C VAL A 68 5.36 4.85 -13.73
N PHE A 69 4.72 3.99 -12.94
CA PHE A 69 5.41 2.93 -12.20
C PHE A 69 4.46 1.80 -11.81
N ASP A 70 5.03 0.62 -11.58
CA ASP A 70 4.31 -0.49 -10.97
C ASP A 70 4.67 -0.58 -9.46
N GLU A 71 3.68 -0.86 -8.62
CA GLU A 71 3.79 -0.97 -7.15
C GLU A 71 3.31 -2.33 -6.67
N LEU A 72 4.12 -3.00 -5.84
CA LEU A 72 3.71 -4.21 -5.12
C LEU A 72 3.60 -3.90 -3.62
N VAL A 73 2.41 -4.08 -3.07
CA VAL A 73 2.17 -3.89 -1.64
C VAL A 73 1.81 -5.22 -1.00
N VAL A 74 2.52 -5.58 0.08
CA VAL A 74 2.26 -6.80 0.85
C VAL A 74 1.56 -6.45 2.16
N ILE A 75 0.41 -7.09 2.39
CA ILE A 75 -0.44 -6.91 3.57
C ILE A 75 -0.22 -8.11 4.49
N ALA A 76 0.37 -7.89 5.67
CA ALA A 76 0.62 -8.99 6.61
C ALA A 76 -0.62 -9.43 7.39
N GLY A 77 -1.60 -8.54 7.56
CA GLY A 77 -2.84 -8.88 8.25
C GLY A 77 -3.75 -7.68 8.45
N LEU A 78 -4.99 -7.97 8.81
CA LEU A 78 -5.94 -6.95 9.24
C LEU A 78 -5.74 -6.59 10.70
N VAL A 79 -5.80 -5.31 11.01
CA VAL A 79 -5.72 -4.78 12.36
C VAL A 79 -6.95 -3.94 12.70
N TRP A 80 -7.26 -3.85 13.98
CA TRP A 80 -8.33 -2.99 14.48
C TRP A 80 -7.76 -1.65 14.94
N ASN A 81 -8.25 -0.55 14.35
CA ASN A 81 -7.95 0.81 14.77
C ASN A 81 -9.29 1.55 14.95
N ARG A 82 -9.79 1.64 16.19
CA ARG A 82 -11.15 2.14 16.47
C ARG A 82 -11.48 3.44 15.69
N PRO A 83 -12.64 3.54 15.03
CA PRO A 83 -13.76 2.59 14.95
C PRO A 83 -13.70 1.61 13.77
N THR A 84 -12.62 1.56 13.00
CA THR A 84 -12.52 0.80 11.73
C THR A 84 -11.51 -0.34 11.79
N SER A 85 -11.68 -1.34 10.92
CA SER A 85 -10.60 -2.26 10.58
C SER A 85 -9.72 -1.62 9.51
N CYS A 86 -8.41 -1.79 9.64
CA CYS A 86 -7.42 -1.31 8.67
C CYS A 86 -6.52 -2.47 8.23
N ALA A 87 -6.03 -2.43 7.00
CA ALA A 87 -4.95 -3.31 6.58
C ALA A 87 -3.63 -2.79 7.13
N TYR A 88 -2.84 -3.65 7.79
CA TYR A 88 -1.48 -3.27 8.17
C TYR A 88 -0.49 -3.75 7.11
N VAL A 89 0.25 -2.80 6.56
CA VAL A 89 1.32 -3.02 5.58
C VAL A 89 2.64 -2.88 6.34
N PRO A 90 3.29 -3.98 6.77
CA PRO A 90 4.52 -3.92 7.55
C PRO A 90 5.74 -3.54 6.71
N THR A 91 5.65 -3.74 5.40
CA THR A 91 6.71 -3.40 4.48
C THR A 91 6.07 -3.00 3.17
N PHE A 92 6.26 -1.73 2.80
CA PHE A 92 6.28 -1.37 1.40
C PHE A 92 7.58 -1.94 0.86
N HIS A 93 7.53 -3.13 0.28
CA HIS A 93 8.64 -3.49 -0.59
C HIS A 93 8.46 -2.59 -1.80
N TYR A 94 9.21 -1.48 -1.80
CA TYR A 94 9.47 -0.66 -2.97
C TYR A 94 10.23 -1.50 -4.00
N ILE A 95 9.59 -2.54 -4.54
CA ILE A 95 9.91 -3.00 -5.87
C ILE A 95 9.18 -2.01 -6.78
N ILE A 96 9.68 -0.78 -6.82
CA ILE A 96 9.31 0.15 -7.88
C ILE A 96 9.99 -0.44 -9.11
N PHE A 97 9.24 -1.16 -9.95
CA PHE A 97 9.70 -1.39 -11.31
C PHE A 97 9.59 -0.03 -12.02
N ILE A 98 10.64 0.80 -11.90
CA ILE A 98 10.82 1.99 -12.74
C ILE A 98 11.29 1.50 -14.12
N HIS A 99 10.44 0.79 -14.83
CA HIS A 99 10.66 0.53 -16.24
C HIS A 99 9.37 0.11 -16.95
N LYS A 100 8.49 1.09 -17.17
CA LYS A 100 7.67 1.08 -18.38
C LYS A 100 8.40 1.95 -19.41
N ASN A 101 8.90 1.29 -20.45
CA ASN A 101 9.55 1.92 -21.62
C ASN A 101 8.64 2.95 -22.28
#